data_AF-A0A2D4FSU5-F1
#
_entry.id   AF-A0A2D4FSU5-F1
#
_cell.length_a   1.000
_cell.length_b   1.000
_cell.length_c   1.000
_cell.angle_alpha   90.00
_cell.angle_beta   90.00
_cell.angle_gamma   90.00
#
_symmetry.space_group_name_H-M   'P 1'
#
loop_
_entity.id
_entity.type
_entity.pdbx_description
1 polymer ?
#
loop_
_entity_poly.entity_id
_entity_poly.type
_entity_poly.pdbx_seq_one_letter_code
_entity_poly.pdbx_strand_id
1 'polypeptide(L)'
;AGVVYFADDDNTYSLRLFNEIRSTQRVSVWPVGLVGGLRFERPLVENGRVVGFYTAWKPNRPFPIDMAGFAVALSLLLANPEARFDLLAERGYLESSLLQSLVSMEELEPKADNCAKVLVWHTRTEKPKMKQEELLQKQGQGSDLGIEV
;
A
#
# COMPACT_ATOMS: atom_id res chain seq x y z
N ALA A 1 5.35 7.93 20.68
CA ALA A 1 4.76 6.86 19.83
C ALA A 1 5.03 7.21 18.37
N GLY A 2 5.35 6.23 17.53
CA GLY A 2 5.65 6.43 16.12
C GLY A 2 4.98 5.36 15.26
N VAL A 3 4.80 5.65 13.98
CA VAL A 3 4.12 4.78 13.01
C VAL A 3 4.96 4.73 11.75
N VAL A 4 5.08 3.55 11.16
CA VAL A 4 5.75 3.30 9.88
C VAL A 4 4.67 3.02 8.84
N TYR A 5 4.75 3.73 7.71
CA TYR A 5 3.87 3.55 6.56
C TYR A 5 4.73 3.36 5.31
N PHE A 6 4.44 2.30 4.56
CA PHE A 6 5.14 1.96 3.32
C PHE A 6 4.36 2.54 2.14
N ALA A 7 4.85 3.65 1.59
CA ALA A 7 4.18 4.41 0.55
C ALA A 7 5.02 4.39 -0.74
N ASP A 8 4.53 3.67 -1.75
CA ASP A 8 5.10 3.67 -3.11
C ASP A 8 4.97 5.05 -3.76
N ASP A 9 5.89 5.36 -4.68
CA ASP A 9 6.06 6.70 -5.24
C ASP A 9 5.01 7.10 -6.31
N ASP A 10 4.27 6.13 -6.85
CA ASP A 10 3.29 6.33 -7.92
C ASP A 10 1.81 6.36 -7.45
N ASN A 11 1.59 6.01 -6.19
CA ASN A 11 0.29 5.97 -5.56
C ASN A 11 -0.23 7.38 -5.22
N THR A 12 -1.55 7.50 -5.02
CA THR A 12 -2.19 8.78 -4.65
C THR A 12 -2.70 8.73 -3.21
N TYR A 13 -2.26 9.67 -2.38
CA TYR A 13 -2.54 9.69 -0.94
C TYR A 13 -3.35 10.93 -0.53
N SER A 14 -4.49 10.73 0.12
CA SER A 14 -5.21 11.84 0.76
C SER A 14 -4.51 12.26 2.05
N LEU A 15 -4.39 13.57 2.31
CA LEU A 15 -3.88 14.06 3.60
C LEU A 15 -4.67 13.52 4.81
N ARG A 16 -5.95 13.19 4.63
CA ARG A 16 -6.80 12.60 5.68
C ARG A 16 -6.28 11.25 6.16
N LEU A 17 -5.65 10.47 5.27
CA LEU A 17 -5.06 9.18 5.62
C LEU A 17 -4.05 9.31 6.76
N PHE A 18 -3.18 10.32 6.68
CA PHE A 18 -2.12 10.49 7.68
C PHE A 18 -2.64 10.86 9.07
N ASN A 19 -3.87 11.38 9.17
CA ASN A 19 -4.55 11.57 10.45
C ASN A 19 -5.10 10.26 11.02
N GLU A 20 -5.63 9.39 10.16
CA GLU A 20 -6.14 8.06 10.55
C GLU A 20 -5.02 7.19 11.16
N ILE A 21 -3.88 7.12 10.48
CA ILE A 21 -2.79 6.19 10.83
C ILE A 21 -1.93 6.66 11.99
N ARG A 22 -1.98 7.95 12.37
CA ARG A 22 -1.16 8.49 13.48
C ARG A 22 -1.44 7.79 14.82
N SER A 23 -2.65 7.23 14.96
CA SER A 23 -3.15 6.61 16.19
C SER A 23 -2.85 5.11 16.33
N THR A 24 -2.17 4.50 15.36
CA THR A 24 -1.93 3.05 15.29
C THR A 24 -1.13 2.54 16.48
N GLN A 25 -1.63 1.48 17.12
CA GLN A 25 -1.01 0.83 18.30
C GLN A 25 -0.34 -0.49 17.94
N ARG A 26 -0.89 -1.24 16.99
CA ARG A 26 -0.34 -2.47 16.41
C ARG A 26 -0.23 -2.34 14.90
N VAL A 27 -1.27 -2.75 14.17
CA VAL A 27 -1.37 -2.65 12.72
C VAL A 27 -2.75 -2.12 12.36
N SER A 28 -2.79 -1.00 11.67
CA SER A 28 -4.01 -0.37 11.18
C SER A 28 -4.25 -0.69 9.72
N VAL A 29 -5.50 -0.89 9.31
CA VAL A 29 -5.89 -1.24 7.94
C VAL A 29 -7.06 -0.41 7.42
N TRP A 30 -7.13 -0.21 6.12
CA TRP A 30 -8.19 0.56 5.44
C TRP A 30 -8.39 0.13 3.97
N PRO A 31 -9.45 0.60 3.30
CA PRO A 31 -9.68 0.38 1.88
C PRO A 31 -8.64 1.07 0.98
N VAL A 32 -8.23 0.38 -0.08
CA VAL A 32 -7.37 0.93 -1.14
C VAL A 32 -8.14 0.94 -2.46
N GLY A 33 -8.14 2.07 -3.15
CA GLY A 33 -8.82 2.24 -4.44
C GLY A 33 -7.99 1.76 -5.62
N LEU A 34 -8.68 1.33 -6.69
CA LEU A 34 -8.08 0.95 -8.00
C LEU A 34 -7.00 -0.13 -7.91
N VAL A 35 -7.19 -1.11 -7.03
CA VAL A 35 -6.21 -2.16 -6.73
C VAL A 35 -6.81 -3.55 -6.93
N GLY A 36 -5.97 -4.57 -7.13
CA GLY A 36 -6.41 -5.97 -7.23
C GLY A 36 -7.36 -6.26 -8.40
N GLY A 37 -7.44 -5.36 -9.40
CA GLY A 37 -8.42 -5.43 -10.49
C GLY A 37 -9.83 -5.02 -10.09
N LEU A 38 -10.00 -4.34 -8.96
CA LEU A 38 -11.28 -3.90 -8.41
C LEU A 38 -11.36 -2.37 -8.30
N ARG A 39 -12.57 -1.83 -8.12
CA ARG A 39 -12.76 -0.42 -7.77
C ARG A 39 -12.08 -0.08 -6.45
N PHE A 40 -12.11 -1.02 -5.51
CA PHE A 40 -11.36 -1.00 -4.25
C PHE A 40 -11.24 -2.43 -3.72
N GLU A 41 -10.19 -2.69 -2.94
CA GLU A 41 -10.15 -3.79 -1.96
C GLU A 41 -10.31 -3.20 -0.56
N ARG A 42 -10.93 -3.96 0.35
CA ARG A 42 -11.13 -3.47 1.73
C ARG A 42 -11.19 -4.60 2.77
N PRO A 43 -10.79 -4.32 4.02
CA PRO A 43 -11.21 -5.16 5.14
C PRO A 43 -12.73 -5.14 5.31
N LEU A 44 -13.31 -6.29 5.64
CA LEU A 44 -14.68 -6.43 6.10
C LEU A 44 -14.70 -6.24 7.62
N VAL A 45 -15.55 -5.33 8.09
CA VAL A 45 -15.58 -4.92 9.50
C VAL A 45 -16.96 -5.19 10.08
N GLU A 46 -17.00 -5.89 11.21
CA GLU A 46 -18.21 -6.10 12.02
C GLU A 46 -17.91 -5.74 13.47
N ASN A 47 -18.77 -4.94 14.10
CA ASN A 47 -18.61 -4.49 15.49
C ASN A 47 -17.21 -3.90 15.80
N GLY A 48 -16.65 -3.16 14.83
CA GLY A 48 -15.33 -2.53 14.96
C GLY A 48 -14.14 -3.49 14.87
N ARG A 49 -14.34 -4.74 14.42
CA ARG A 49 -13.29 -5.74 14.21
C ARG A 49 -13.24 -6.22 12.78
N VAL A 50 -12.05 -6.53 12.28
CA VAL A 50 -11.88 -7.15 10.97
C VAL A 50 -12.31 -8.61 11.04
N VAL A 51 -13.21 -9.01 10.15
CA VAL A 51 -13.74 -10.39 10.05
C VAL A 51 -13.39 -11.09 8.74
N GLY A 52 -12.75 -10.37 7.82
CA GLY A 52 -12.35 -10.87 6.52
C GLY A 52 -12.00 -9.73 5.57
N PHE A 53 -11.96 -10.01 4.27
CA PHE A 53 -11.56 -9.06 3.24
C PHE A 53 -12.44 -9.16 2.01
N TYR A 54 -12.76 -8.01 1.42
CA TYR A 54 -13.32 -7.89 0.09
C TYR A 54 -12.15 -7.76 -0.90
N THR A 55 -11.85 -8.87 -1.58
CA THR A 55 -10.74 -9.05 -2.51
C THR A 55 -11.15 -10.07 -3.58
N ALA A 56 -10.57 -10.00 -4.77
CA ALA A 56 -10.84 -10.98 -5.84
C ALA A 56 -9.59 -11.77 -6.22
N TRP A 57 -8.42 -11.13 -6.22
CA TRP A 57 -7.18 -11.74 -6.65
C TRP A 57 -6.45 -12.40 -5.48
N LYS A 58 -6.26 -13.72 -5.57
CA LYS A 58 -5.66 -14.56 -4.52
C LYS A 58 -6.31 -14.30 -3.14
N PRO A 59 -7.60 -14.62 -2.97
CA PRO A 59 -8.33 -14.35 -1.73
C PRO A 59 -7.83 -15.19 -0.53
N ASN A 60 -7.11 -16.29 -0.79
CA ASN A 60 -6.56 -17.17 0.24
C ASN A 60 -5.23 -16.66 0.84
N ARG A 61 -4.79 -15.44 0.47
CA ARG A 61 -3.65 -14.81 1.14
C ARG A 61 -4.01 -14.56 2.61
N PRO A 62 -3.08 -14.76 3.55
CA PRO A 62 -3.30 -14.47 4.98
C PRO A 62 -3.76 -13.02 5.20
N PHE A 63 -3.13 -12.09 4.49
CA PHE A 63 -3.52 -10.69 4.46
C PHE A 63 -3.68 -10.28 2.99
N PRO A 64 -4.87 -10.42 2.40
CA PRO A 64 -5.14 -10.02 1.02
C PRO A 64 -5.39 -8.51 0.95
N ILE A 65 -4.34 -7.75 1.26
CA ILE A 65 -4.31 -6.29 1.26
C ILE A 65 -3.09 -5.83 0.48
N ASP A 66 -3.18 -4.63 -0.08
CA ASP A 66 -2.09 -3.95 -0.77
C ASP A 66 -1.15 -3.23 0.21
N MET A 67 0.10 -2.98 -0.20
CA MET A 67 1.11 -2.26 0.58
C MET A 67 0.59 -0.93 1.13
N ALA A 68 -0.16 -0.18 0.33
CA ALA A 68 -0.71 1.13 0.73
C ALA A 68 -1.89 1.03 1.71
N GLY A 69 -2.38 -0.19 2.00
CA GLY A 69 -3.58 -0.45 2.80
C GLY A 69 -3.35 -0.61 4.30
N PHE A 70 -2.10 -0.58 4.77
CA PHE A 70 -1.79 -0.75 6.19
C PHE A 70 -0.66 0.13 6.70
N ALA A 71 -0.60 0.34 8.01
CA ALA A 71 0.53 0.95 8.71
C ALA A 71 0.80 0.22 10.01
N VAL A 72 2.05 0.27 10.47
CA VAL A 72 2.54 -0.51 11.62
C VAL A 72 3.08 0.42 12.69
N ALA A 73 2.74 0.17 13.96
CA ALA A 73 3.34 0.88 15.07
C ALA A 73 4.86 0.62 15.11
N LEU A 74 5.66 1.69 15.23
CA LEU A 74 7.13 1.58 15.26
C LEU A 74 7.60 0.68 16.42
N SER A 75 6.95 0.75 17.57
CA SER A 75 7.25 -0.10 18.73
C SER A 75 7.02 -1.58 18.43
N LEU A 76 6.03 -1.93 17.60
CA LEU A 76 5.76 -3.31 17.24
C LEU A 76 6.86 -3.87 16.31
N LEU A 77 7.33 -3.07 15.35
CA LEU A 77 8.48 -3.45 14.51
C LEU A 77 9.75 -3.63 15.35
N LEU A 78 10.04 -2.70 16.26
CA LEU A 78 11.23 -2.80 17.13
C LEU A 78 11.15 -3.99 18.09
N ALA A 79 9.96 -4.39 18.52
CA ALA A 79 9.75 -5.58 19.35
C ALA A 79 9.88 -6.90 18.56
N ASN A 80 9.80 -6.86 17.22
CA ASN A 80 9.88 -8.01 16.34
C ASN A 80 10.99 -7.80 15.30
N PRO A 81 12.28 -7.83 15.70
CA PRO A 81 13.41 -7.44 14.84
C PRO A 81 13.60 -8.35 13.62
N GLU A 82 13.06 -9.57 13.64
CA GLU A 82 13.08 -10.48 12.49
C GLU A 82 11.95 -10.21 11.47
N ALA A 83 10.98 -9.35 11.81
CA ALA A 83 9.89 -8.99 10.92
C ALA A 83 10.42 -8.19 9.73
N ARG A 84 10.36 -8.79 8.54
CA ARG A 84 10.79 -8.20 7.28
C ARG A 84 9.97 -8.73 6.12
N PHE A 85 9.97 -7.98 5.03
CA PHE A 85 9.47 -8.49 3.75
C PHE A 85 10.35 -9.64 3.28
N ASP A 86 9.73 -10.75 2.88
CA ASP A 86 10.44 -11.86 2.25
C ASP A 86 10.64 -11.59 0.75
N LEU A 87 11.91 -11.45 0.34
CA LEU A 87 12.29 -11.21 -1.06
C LEU A 87 11.94 -12.38 -1.98
N LEU A 88 11.73 -13.58 -1.43
CA LEU A 88 11.33 -14.78 -2.16
C LEU A 88 9.82 -15.04 -2.11
N ALA A 89 9.04 -14.15 -1.47
CA ALA A 89 7.60 -14.29 -1.41
C ALA A 89 7.01 -14.36 -2.81
N GLU A 90 6.04 -15.26 -2.99
CA GLU A 90 5.30 -15.37 -4.24
C GLU A 90 4.59 -14.04 -4.55
N ARG A 91 4.41 -13.71 -5.83
CA ARG A 91 3.71 -12.48 -6.25
C ARG A 91 2.37 -12.35 -5.50
N GLY A 92 2.20 -11.23 -4.81
CA GLY A 92 1.02 -10.89 -4.01
C GLY A 92 1.08 -11.27 -2.53
N TYR A 93 2.11 -12.00 -2.09
CA TYR A 93 2.28 -12.42 -0.69
C TYR A 93 3.30 -11.56 0.07
N LEU A 94 3.84 -10.51 -0.54
CA LEU A 94 4.86 -9.67 0.08
C LEU A 94 4.34 -9.01 1.36
N GLU A 95 3.14 -8.43 1.32
CA GLU A 95 2.48 -7.82 2.47
C GLU A 95 2.22 -8.85 3.57
N SER A 96 1.74 -10.04 3.19
CA SER A 96 1.50 -11.14 4.12
C SER A 96 2.81 -11.60 4.80
N SER A 97 3.93 -11.63 4.09
CA SER A 97 5.23 -12.06 4.63
C SER A 97 5.69 -11.21 5.83
N LEU A 98 5.40 -9.90 5.79
CA LEU A 98 5.65 -9.02 6.92
C LEU A 98 4.57 -9.18 7.99
N LEU A 99 3.29 -9.03 7.63
CA LEU A 99 2.19 -8.92 8.59
C LEU A 99 2.00 -10.18 9.44
N GLN A 100 2.23 -11.37 8.88
CA GLN A 100 2.13 -12.64 9.62
C GLN A 100 3.12 -12.75 10.77
N SER A 101 4.23 -12.00 10.74
CA SER A 101 5.22 -11.96 11.83
C SER A 101 4.86 -10.94 12.93
N LEU A 102 3.82 -10.14 12.74
CA LEU A 102 3.50 -8.99 13.60
C LEU A 102 2.14 -9.11 14.30
N VAL A 103 1.12 -9.60 13.60
CA VAL A 103 -0.27 -9.60 14.08
C VAL A 103 -1.09 -10.76 13.53
N SER A 104 -2.16 -11.13 14.22
CA SER A 104 -3.28 -11.88 13.64
C SER A 104 -4.34 -10.96 13.03
N MET A 105 -5.30 -11.51 12.28
CA MET A 105 -6.37 -10.73 11.64
C MET A 105 -7.24 -9.99 12.66
N GLU A 106 -7.50 -10.61 13.82
CA GLU A 106 -8.35 -10.07 14.89
C GLU A 106 -7.69 -8.89 15.62
N GLU A 107 -6.36 -8.76 15.52
CA GLU A 107 -5.58 -7.68 16.11
C GLU A 107 -5.48 -6.45 15.19
N LEU A 108 -6.01 -6.52 13.97
CA LEU A 108 -6.02 -5.41 13.03
C LEU A 108 -6.97 -4.29 13.51
N GLU A 109 -6.48 -3.06 13.43
CA GLU A 109 -7.25 -1.85 13.76
C GLU A 109 -7.91 -1.27 12.50
N PRO A 110 -9.23 -1.43 12.30
CA PRO A 110 -9.89 -0.82 11.16
C PRO A 110 -9.89 0.71 11.29
N LYS A 111 -9.46 1.41 10.24
CA LYS A 111 -9.48 2.88 10.13
C LYS A 111 -10.45 3.33 9.03
N ALA A 112 -10.43 4.61 8.68
CA ALA A 112 -11.19 5.18 7.57
C ALA A 112 -12.70 4.89 7.69
N ASP A 113 -13.25 5.18 8.88
CA ASP A 113 -14.66 4.99 9.21
C ASP A 113 -15.10 3.52 9.07
N ASN A 114 -14.49 2.63 9.86
CA ASN A 114 -14.70 1.17 9.79
C ASN A 114 -14.56 0.61 8.36
N CYS A 115 -13.52 1.07 7.66
CA CYS A 115 -13.23 0.69 6.29
C CYS A 115 -14.36 1.01 5.29
N ALA A 116 -15.11 2.09 5.52
CA ALA A 116 -16.14 2.59 4.62
C ALA A 116 -15.64 3.70 3.66
N LYS A 117 -14.47 4.28 3.90
CA LYS A 117 -13.88 5.36 3.09
C LYS A 117 -12.59 4.92 2.42
N VAL A 118 -12.45 5.22 1.13
CA VAL A 118 -11.18 5.08 0.40
C VAL A 118 -10.42 6.40 0.51
N LEU A 119 -9.20 6.33 1.07
CA LEU A 119 -8.34 7.50 1.31
C LEU A 119 -6.99 7.42 0.59
N VAL A 120 -6.75 6.31 -0.12
CA VAL A 120 -5.55 6.04 -0.91
C VAL A 120 -5.94 5.27 -2.17
N TRP A 121 -5.22 5.52 -3.26
CA TRP A 121 -5.45 4.87 -4.55
C TRP A 121 -4.13 4.35 -5.11
N HIS A 122 -4.15 3.10 -5.56
CA HIS A 122 -3.02 2.43 -6.21
C HIS A 122 -2.92 2.86 -7.68
N THR A 123 -2.74 4.15 -7.90
CA THR A 123 -2.51 4.74 -9.23
C THR A 123 -1.17 4.30 -9.80
N ARG A 124 -1.04 4.37 -11.12
CA ARG A 124 0.23 4.12 -11.81
C ARG A 124 0.40 5.14 -12.92
N THR A 125 1.61 5.65 -13.07
CA THR A 125 1.94 6.57 -14.16
C THR A 125 2.14 5.80 -15.46
N GLU A 126 1.55 6.28 -16.55
CA GLU A 126 1.82 5.72 -17.87
C GLU A 126 3.26 6.01 -18.31
N LYS A 127 3.90 5.06 -18.98
CA LYS A 127 5.24 5.27 -19.55
C LYS A 127 5.15 6.36 -20.65
N PRO A 128 5.97 7.43 -20.58
CA PRO A 128 5.93 8.49 -21.59
C PRO A 128 6.34 7.96 -22.97
N LYS A 129 5.69 8.48 -24.01
CA LYS A 129 5.98 8.13 -25.40
C LYS A 129 7.11 9.01 -25.93
N MET A 130 8.33 8.47 -25.97
CA MET A 130 9.55 9.22 -26.31
C MET A 130 9.89 9.24 -27.81
N LYS A 131 8.96 8.89 -28.70
CA LYS A 131 9.22 8.78 -30.14
C LYS A 131 9.76 10.07 -30.77
N GLN A 132 9.27 11.23 -30.35
CA GLN A 132 9.74 12.51 -30.90
C GLN A 132 11.12 12.89 -30.37
N GLU A 133 11.40 12.60 -29.10
CA GLU A 133 12.72 12.78 -28.50
C GLU A 133 13.77 11.95 -29.27
N GLU A 134 13.48 10.68 -29.58
CA GLU A 134 14.36 9.83 -30.37
C GLU A 134 14.64 10.38 -31.79
N LEU A 135 13.64 11.01 -32.42
CA LEU A 135 13.79 11.62 -33.74
C LEU A 135 14.66 12.88 -33.69
N LEU A 136 14.46 13.72 -32.68
CA LEU A 136 15.24 14.93 -32.45
C LEU A 136 16.70 14.61 -32.10
N GLN A 137 16.94 13.59 -31.28
CA GLN A 137 18.28 13.09 -30.97
C GLN A 137 19.06 12.67 -32.22
N LYS A 138 18.41 11.96 -33.16
CA LYS A 138 19.03 11.58 -34.45
C LYS A 138 19.37 12.78 -35.34
N GLN A 139 18.72 13.91 -35.14
CA GLN A 139 18.98 15.16 -35.86
C GLN A 139 20.00 16.06 -35.15
N GLY A 140 20.52 15.65 -33.99
CA GLY A 140 21.40 16.49 -33.15
C GLY A 140 20.66 17.64 -32.46
N GLN A 141 19.33 17.55 -32.35
CA GLN A 141 18.44 18.56 -31.76
C GLN A 141 17.65 18.00 -30.56
N GLY A 142 18.19 16.97 -29.89
CA GLY A 142 17.58 16.36 -28.71
C GLY A 142 17.42 17.35 -27.55
N SER A 143 16.65 16.95 -26.54
CA SER A 143 16.47 17.76 -25.33
C SER A 143 17.82 18.03 -24.63
N ASP A 144 17.94 19.19 -24.00
CA ASP A 144 19.15 19.59 -23.27
C ASP A 144 19.39 18.68 -22.04
N LEU A 145 20.52 17.97 -22.03
CA LEU A 145 20.90 17.06 -20.94
C LEU A 145 21.29 17.79 -19.65
N GLY A 146 21.47 19.12 -19.69
CA GLY A 146 21.66 19.94 -18.51
C GLY A 146 20.38 20.25 -17.71
N ILE A 147 19.20 19.87 -18.23
CA ILE A 147 17.89 20.13 -17.62
C ILE A 147 17.34 18.84 -16.99
N GLU A 148 17.03 18.88 -15.70
CA GLU A 148 16.37 17.77 -14.96
C GLU A 148 14.88 17.65 -15.37
N VAL A 149 14.40 16.41 -15.46
CA VAL A 149 13.01 16.04 -15.83
C VAL A 149 12.46 15.04 -14.84
#